data_AF-A0A2V8WET4-F1
#
_entry.id   AF-A0A2V8WET4-F1
#
_cell.length_a   1.000
_cell.length_b   1.000
_cell.length_c   1.000
_cell.angle_alpha   90.00
_cell.angle_beta   90.00
_cell.angle_gamma   90.00
#
_symmetry.space_group_name_H-M   'P 1'
#
loop_
_entity.id
_entity.type
_entity.pdbx_description
1 polymer ?
#
loop_
_entity_poly.entity_id
_entity_poly.type
_entity_poly.pdbx_seq_one_letter_code
_entity_poly.pdbx_strand_id
1 'polypeptide(L)'
;MNNCIEKFKNKVIRPAFIALLVALTFAAIEIVAAERNFSVPLDRLKAWSETVTTSLNVEILGHSKVHTAASDCEMHLGAKMPGYKGDPPGWVLEPMNLCLEPLPGKSTPSKKDWESFGDDLKGAKIRVEGVPRIWPEHLVGGGDSNPNHALELHPLTRLQHGSHVYEFSDFIYAPQGLEGISEKTIRSTLTDIDVSVMEKDGDVEIAFDAGNIGNFAVVDLSFDTSSIKQMDGGFRMDGQVVFGRKDGARVSLVTIAGSEFGKTVGKLKQGKAKKNTLEALVLFSLDPVALYQAAKDSHGKEVAVQNPIQLIVYGQTDSER
;
A
#
# COMPACT_ATOMS: atom_id res chain seq x y z
N MET A 1 -58.18 -20.96 -22.54
CA MET A 1 -59.45 -21.14 -21.79
C MET A 1 -59.27 -22.29 -20.82
N ASN A 2 -59.26 -21.96 -19.52
CA ASN A 2 -59.78 -22.69 -18.36
C ASN A 2 -59.59 -24.22 -18.35
N ASN A 3 -58.84 -24.81 -17.41
CA ASN A 3 -59.12 -25.01 -15.97
C ASN A 3 -58.74 -26.50 -15.73
N CYS A 4 -58.43 -27.08 -14.57
CA CYS A 4 -58.53 -26.80 -13.15
C CYS A 4 -57.61 -27.84 -12.47
N ILE A 5 -56.78 -27.47 -11.50
CA ILE A 5 -56.94 -27.82 -10.06
C ILE A 5 -57.29 -29.30 -9.78
N GLU A 6 -56.28 -30.07 -9.40
CA GLU A 6 -56.32 -31.24 -8.50
C GLU A 6 -55.04 -31.18 -7.66
N LYS A 7 -54.93 -31.51 -6.38
CA LYS A 7 -55.81 -32.02 -5.33
C LYS A 7 -55.01 -31.81 -4.03
N PHE A 8 -55.61 -31.18 -3.02
CA PHE A 8 -55.16 -31.36 -1.64
C PHE A 8 -55.83 -32.62 -1.09
N LYS A 9 -55.05 -33.56 -0.53
CA LYS A 9 -55.52 -34.49 0.52
C LYS A 9 -54.33 -35.09 1.29
N ASN A 10 -54.14 -34.53 2.47
CA ASN A 10 -53.92 -35.16 3.78
C ASN A 10 -53.02 -36.41 3.87
N LYS A 11 -51.96 -36.28 4.67
CA LYS A 11 -51.82 -37.14 5.85
C LYS A 11 -51.09 -36.43 6.99
N VAL A 12 -51.85 -36.23 8.07
CA VAL A 12 -51.39 -35.84 9.40
C VAL A 12 -50.70 -37.05 10.03
N ILE A 13 -49.45 -36.88 10.47
CA ILE A 13 -48.88 -37.63 11.59
C ILE A 13 -48.05 -36.62 12.42
N ARG A 14 -48.55 -36.28 13.61
CA ARG A 14 -47.79 -35.75 14.74
C ARG A 14 -47.81 -36.86 15.81
N PRO A 15 -46.96 -36.86 16.86
CA PRO A 15 -45.64 -36.26 17.06
C PRO A 15 -44.66 -37.30 17.68
N ALA A 16 -43.50 -36.84 18.16
CA ALA A 16 -42.52 -37.53 19.03
C ALA A 16 -41.27 -38.08 18.33
N PHE A 17 -40.12 -37.71 18.92
CA PHE A 17 -38.74 -37.97 18.48
C PHE A 17 -38.40 -37.23 17.18
N ILE A 18 -37.74 -36.07 17.22
CA ILE A 18 -36.30 -35.96 17.42
C ILE A 18 -36.01 -34.59 18.07
N ALA A 19 -35.72 -34.61 19.37
CA ALA A 19 -34.97 -33.57 20.03
C ALA A 19 -33.51 -34.04 20.05
N LEU A 20 -32.83 -33.95 18.90
CA LEU A 20 -31.40 -34.18 18.76
C LEU A 20 -30.96 -33.60 17.41
N LEU A 21 -29.88 -32.81 17.38
CA LEU A 21 -29.39 -32.01 16.24
C LEU A 21 -30.01 -30.62 16.03
N VAL A 22 -30.10 -29.80 17.09
CA VAL A 22 -29.87 -28.34 16.97
C VAL A 22 -28.70 -27.92 17.87
N ALA A 23 -27.72 -28.81 17.97
CA ALA A 23 -26.35 -28.47 18.33
C ALA A 23 -25.49 -28.66 17.07
N LEU A 24 -25.96 -28.13 15.93
CA LEU A 24 -25.03 -27.60 14.95
C LEU A 24 -24.43 -26.38 15.62
N THR A 25 -23.37 -26.64 16.38
CA THR A 25 -22.29 -25.70 16.56
C THR A 25 -22.04 -25.08 15.20
N PHE A 26 -22.60 -23.88 14.99
CA PHE A 26 -21.92 -22.86 14.25
C PHE A 26 -20.60 -22.65 15.00
N ALA A 27 -19.66 -23.58 14.80
CA ALA A 27 -18.28 -23.20 14.74
C ALA A 27 -18.28 -22.22 13.58
N ALA A 28 -18.43 -20.94 13.92
CA ALA A 28 -17.89 -19.90 13.09
C ALA A 28 -16.48 -20.40 12.78
N ILE A 29 -16.27 -20.83 11.55
CA ILE A 29 -14.94 -20.85 11.00
C ILE A 29 -14.62 -19.36 11.01
N GLU A 30 -14.04 -18.90 12.11
CA GLU A 30 -13.21 -17.72 12.09
C GLU A 30 -12.20 -18.09 11.01
N ILE A 31 -12.39 -17.53 9.83
CA ILE A 31 -11.34 -17.43 8.85
C ILE A 31 -10.36 -16.51 9.54
N VAL A 32 -9.52 -17.10 10.41
CA VAL A 32 -8.31 -16.46 10.90
C VAL A 32 -7.59 -16.12 9.61
N ALA A 33 -7.51 -14.83 9.28
CA ALA A 33 -6.74 -14.39 8.14
C ALA A 33 -5.35 -15.00 8.32
N ALA A 34 -4.90 -15.79 7.36
CA ALA A 34 -3.62 -16.47 7.48
C ALA A 34 -2.54 -15.41 7.75
N GLU A 35 -1.76 -15.60 8.80
CA GLU A 35 -0.60 -14.78 9.13
C GLU A 35 0.26 -14.62 7.88
N ARG A 36 0.52 -13.36 7.49
CA ARG A 36 1.25 -13.04 6.27
C ARG A 36 2.73 -12.97 6.63
N ASN A 37 3.48 -13.97 6.18
CA ASN A 37 4.91 -14.08 6.44
C ASN A 37 5.70 -13.80 5.15
N PHE A 38 6.71 -12.95 5.25
CA PHE A 38 7.61 -12.60 4.14
C PHE A 38 8.97 -12.15 4.69
N SER A 39 9.97 -12.00 3.82
CA SER A 39 11.30 -11.55 4.24
C SER A 39 11.85 -10.43 3.37
N VAL A 40 12.66 -9.58 3.99
CA VAL A 40 13.41 -8.52 3.31
C VAL A 40 14.88 -8.54 3.74
N PRO A 41 15.84 -8.29 2.83
CA PRO A 41 17.25 -8.18 3.23
C PRO A 41 17.49 -7.02 4.20
N LEU A 42 18.25 -7.27 5.26
CA LEU A 42 18.49 -6.28 6.32
C LEU A 42 19.22 -5.03 5.81
N ASP A 43 20.14 -5.18 4.86
CA ASP A 43 20.88 -4.08 4.24
C ASP A 43 19.96 -3.15 3.44
N ARG A 44 18.95 -3.73 2.77
CA ARG A 44 17.92 -2.98 2.05
C ARG A 44 16.99 -2.25 3.00
N LEU A 45 16.52 -2.93 4.03
CA LEU A 45 15.67 -2.34 5.05
C LEU A 45 16.38 -1.16 5.75
N LYS A 46 17.67 -1.31 6.07
CA LYS A 46 18.51 -0.22 6.55
C LYS A 46 18.53 0.94 5.58
N ALA A 47 18.82 0.69 4.30
CA ALA A 47 18.88 1.75 3.30
C ALA A 47 17.55 2.52 3.19
N TRP A 48 16.41 1.82 3.22
CA TRP A 48 15.08 2.43 3.17
C TRP A 48 14.71 3.18 4.46
N SER A 49 15.30 2.82 5.60
CA SER A 49 15.16 3.59 6.84
C SER A 49 15.87 4.95 6.76
N GLU A 50 16.86 5.11 5.88
CA GLU A 50 17.71 6.30 5.76
C GLU A 50 17.30 7.24 4.60
N THR A 51 16.30 6.88 3.79
CA THR A 51 15.82 7.66 2.65
C THR A 51 14.28 7.65 2.55
N VAL A 52 13.71 8.55 1.73
CA VAL A 52 12.29 8.48 1.30
C VAL A 52 12.16 7.78 -0.04
N THR A 53 13.06 8.04 -1.00
CA THR A 53 13.07 7.34 -2.30
C THR A 53 14.29 6.44 -2.45
N THR A 54 14.13 5.35 -3.18
CA THR A 54 15.22 4.41 -3.48
C THR A 54 15.34 4.19 -4.98
N SER A 55 16.58 4.08 -5.46
CA SER A 55 16.89 3.74 -6.85
C SER A 55 17.16 2.25 -7.00
N LEU A 56 16.46 1.59 -7.91
CA LEU A 56 16.66 0.17 -8.23
C LEU A 56 17.00 -0.03 -9.71
N ASN A 57 17.79 -1.06 -10.00
CA ASN A 57 17.90 -1.60 -11.36
C ASN A 57 17.05 -2.86 -11.43
N VAL A 58 16.11 -2.90 -12.36
CA VAL A 58 15.10 -3.96 -12.45
C VAL A 58 14.96 -4.44 -13.89
N GLU A 59 14.40 -5.63 -14.04
CA GLU A 59 13.88 -6.13 -15.31
C GLU A 59 12.36 -6.18 -15.22
N ILE A 60 11.68 -5.53 -16.17
CA ILE A 60 10.21 -5.53 -16.24
C ILE A 60 9.73 -6.86 -16.80
N LEU A 61 8.77 -7.48 -16.12
CA LEU A 61 8.17 -8.76 -16.45
C LEU A 61 6.92 -8.59 -17.32
N GLY A 62 6.10 -7.59 -17.00
CA GLY A 62 4.88 -7.25 -17.70
C GLY A 62 4.19 -6.06 -17.06
N HIS A 63 2.98 -5.74 -17.55
CA HIS A 63 2.20 -4.63 -17.02
C HIS A 63 0.70 -4.95 -17.00
N SER A 64 -0.05 -4.29 -16.12
CA SER A 64 -1.50 -4.34 -16.12
C SER A 64 -2.07 -3.35 -17.15
N LYS A 65 -3.40 -3.23 -17.21
CA LYS A 65 -4.05 -2.09 -17.89
C LYS A 65 -3.97 -0.87 -16.98
N VAL A 66 -4.11 0.33 -17.54
CA VAL A 66 -4.35 1.52 -16.72
C VAL A 66 -5.68 1.37 -15.97
N HIS A 67 -5.59 1.31 -14.66
CA HIS A 67 -6.74 1.19 -13.79
C HIS A 67 -7.64 2.42 -13.86
N THR A 68 -8.85 2.30 -13.33
CA THR A 68 -9.82 3.41 -13.30
C THR A 68 -9.56 4.32 -12.11
N ALA A 69 -10.18 5.50 -12.09
CA ALA A 69 -10.15 6.35 -10.90
C ALA A 69 -10.79 5.68 -9.67
N ALA A 70 -11.71 4.72 -9.85
CA ALA A 70 -12.25 3.92 -8.75
C ALA A 70 -11.33 2.74 -8.35
N SER A 71 -10.15 2.64 -8.96
CA SER A 71 -9.19 1.55 -8.75
C SER A 71 -7.78 2.15 -8.81
N ASP A 72 -7.52 3.14 -7.96
CA ASP A 72 -6.18 3.72 -7.72
C ASP A 72 -5.54 4.52 -8.87
N CYS A 73 -6.14 4.50 -10.07
CA CYS A 73 -5.72 5.29 -11.23
C CYS A 73 -4.25 5.07 -11.65
N GLU A 74 -3.70 3.88 -11.39
CA GLU A 74 -2.32 3.51 -11.72
C GLU A 74 -2.22 2.41 -12.78
N MET A 75 -1.00 1.93 -13.04
CA MET A 75 -0.75 0.69 -13.76
C MET A 75 0.41 -0.07 -13.08
N HIS A 76 0.20 -1.34 -12.76
CA HIS A 76 1.25 -2.20 -12.24
C HIS A 76 2.29 -2.46 -13.33
N LEU A 77 3.55 -2.19 -13.03
CA LEU A 77 4.71 -2.72 -13.76
C LEU A 77 5.35 -3.81 -12.91
N GLY A 78 5.04 -5.06 -13.22
CA GLY A 78 5.65 -6.20 -12.55
C GLY A 78 7.14 -6.27 -12.88
N ALA A 79 7.97 -6.49 -11.87
CA ALA A 79 9.43 -6.40 -12.00
C ALA A 79 10.14 -7.44 -11.15
N LYS A 80 11.41 -7.70 -11.50
CA LYS A 80 12.37 -8.39 -10.65
C LYS A 80 13.65 -7.56 -10.51
N MET A 81 14.23 -7.55 -9.32
CA MET A 81 15.53 -6.94 -9.07
C MET A 81 16.62 -8.01 -9.05
N PRO A 82 17.61 -7.99 -9.96
CA PRO A 82 18.71 -8.93 -9.93
C PRO A 82 19.44 -8.94 -8.58
N GLY A 83 19.58 -10.12 -7.98
CA GLY A 83 20.28 -10.31 -6.69
C GLY A 83 19.46 -9.91 -5.46
N TYR A 84 18.18 -9.55 -5.60
CA TYR A 84 17.29 -9.43 -4.46
C TYR A 84 17.02 -10.80 -3.83
N LYS A 85 17.05 -10.87 -2.50
CA LYS A 85 16.94 -12.13 -1.74
C LYS A 85 15.68 -12.22 -0.87
N GLY A 86 14.87 -11.17 -0.82
CA GLY A 86 13.61 -11.25 -0.07
C GLY A 86 12.64 -12.22 -0.71
N ASP A 87 11.73 -12.72 0.11
CA ASP A 87 10.70 -13.67 -0.27
C ASP A 87 9.32 -13.08 0.06
N PRO A 88 8.45 -12.83 -0.94
CA PRO A 88 8.65 -13.09 -2.36
C PRO A 88 9.67 -12.16 -3.07
N PRO A 89 10.32 -12.62 -4.17
CA PRO A 89 11.36 -11.84 -4.85
C PRO A 89 10.83 -10.81 -5.85
N GLY A 90 9.53 -10.84 -6.15
CA GLY A 90 8.89 -9.94 -7.09
C GLY A 90 8.76 -8.53 -6.53
N TRP A 91 8.61 -7.59 -7.46
CA TRP A 91 8.38 -6.18 -7.19
C TRP A 91 7.26 -5.68 -8.09
N VAL A 92 6.50 -4.71 -7.63
CA VAL A 92 5.60 -3.91 -8.48
C VAL A 92 6.04 -2.46 -8.46
N LEU A 93 5.97 -1.79 -9.59
CA LEU A 93 6.29 -0.36 -9.73
C LEU A 93 5.02 0.34 -10.20
N GLU A 94 4.59 1.36 -9.47
CA GLU A 94 3.27 1.95 -9.65
C GLU A 94 3.38 3.47 -9.81
N PRO A 95 3.47 3.96 -11.06
CA PRO A 95 3.33 5.38 -11.32
C PRO A 95 1.84 5.75 -11.22
N MET A 96 1.57 6.87 -10.55
CA MET A 96 0.23 7.23 -10.13
C MET A 96 -0.50 8.13 -11.11
N ASN A 97 -1.82 8.20 -10.97
CA ASN A 97 -2.69 9.11 -11.71
C ASN A 97 -2.64 8.98 -13.25
N LEU A 98 -2.23 7.83 -13.78
CA LEU A 98 -2.12 7.57 -15.22
C LEU A 98 -3.45 7.62 -15.97
N CYS A 99 -4.56 7.40 -15.27
CA CYS A 99 -5.89 7.52 -15.88
C CYS A 99 -6.30 8.99 -16.12
N LEU A 100 -5.58 9.94 -15.52
CA LEU A 100 -5.81 11.39 -15.63
C LEU A 100 -4.66 12.12 -16.33
N GLU A 101 -3.44 11.59 -16.26
CA GLU A 101 -2.24 12.26 -16.76
C GLU A 101 -1.79 11.67 -18.12
N PRO A 102 -1.34 12.51 -19.07
CA PRO A 102 -0.75 12.04 -20.31
C PRO A 102 0.63 11.43 -20.06
N LEU A 103 1.02 10.44 -20.89
CA LEU A 103 2.41 9.99 -20.97
C LEU A 103 3.33 11.21 -21.21
N PRO A 104 4.45 11.37 -20.47
CA PRO A 104 5.34 12.51 -20.65
C PRO A 104 5.72 12.76 -22.11
N GLY A 105 5.53 14.00 -22.57
CA GLY A 105 5.69 14.40 -23.97
C GLY A 105 4.42 14.30 -24.83
N LYS A 106 3.31 13.79 -24.28
CA LYS A 106 1.97 13.86 -24.88
C LYS A 106 1.15 14.97 -24.22
N SER A 107 0.17 15.49 -24.95
CA SER A 107 -0.71 16.57 -24.48
C SER A 107 -2.07 16.10 -23.98
N THR A 108 -2.44 14.84 -24.22
CA THR A 108 -3.77 14.29 -23.90
C THR A 108 -3.66 12.93 -23.21
N PRO A 109 -4.37 12.70 -22.09
CA PRO A 109 -4.41 11.40 -21.42
C PRO A 109 -4.93 10.31 -22.36
N SER A 110 -4.22 9.17 -22.40
CA SER A 110 -4.56 8.03 -23.26
C SER A 110 -4.12 6.75 -22.58
N LYS A 111 -5.09 5.90 -22.19
CA LYS A 111 -4.79 4.57 -21.65
C LYS A 111 -3.98 3.73 -22.64
N LYS A 112 -4.26 3.86 -23.94
CA LYS A 112 -3.55 3.14 -24.98
C LYS A 112 -2.07 3.55 -25.06
N ASP A 113 -1.77 4.83 -24.84
CA ASP A 113 -0.38 5.32 -24.86
C ASP A 113 0.40 4.75 -23.68
N TRP A 114 -0.22 4.68 -22.50
CA TRP A 114 0.34 4.04 -21.31
C TRP A 114 0.51 2.52 -21.46
N GLU A 115 -0.49 1.84 -22.01
CA GLU A 115 -0.40 0.39 -22.27
C GLU A 115 0.69 0.09 -23.30
N SER A 116 0.81 0.89 -24.36
CA SER A 116 1.90 0.74 -25.36
C SER A 116 3.27 1.02 -24.73
N PHE A 117 3.35 1.99 -23.82
CA PHE A 117 4.56 2.25 -23.04
C PHE A 117 4.92 1.05 -22.14
N GLY A 118 3.94 0.42 -21.50
CA GLY A 118 4.14 -0.82 -20.74
C GLY A 118 4.65 -1.97 -21.62
N ASP A 119 4.06 -2.14 -22.81
CA ASP A 119 4.48 -3.16 -23.79
C ASP A 119 5.96 -2.95 -24.20
N ASP A 120 6.35 -1.70 -24.48
CA ASP A 120 7.73 -1.31 -24.84
C ASP A 120 8.75 -1.57 -23.72
N LEU A 121 8.30 -1.60 -22.47
CA LEU A 121 9.15 -1.89 -21.31
C LEU A 121 9.29 -3.39 -21.03
N LYS A 122 8.42 -4.25 -21.57
CA LYS A 122 8.43 -5.68 -21.24
C LYS A 122 9.77 -6.33 -21.59
N GLY A 123 10.41 -6.96 -20.59
CA GLY A 123 11.74 -7.57 -20.71
C GLY A 123 12.90 -6.57 -20.69
N ALA A 124 12.63 -5.26 -20.63
CA ALA A 124 13.65 -4.24 -20.57
C ALA A 124 14.31 -4.19 -19.19
N LYS A 125 15.61 -3.91 -19.19
CA LYS A 125 16.38 -3.60 -17.97
C LYS A 125 16.42 -2.09 -17.82
N ILE A 126 15.83 -1.61 -16.74
CA ILE A 126 15.65 -0.18 -16.50
C ILE A 126 16.14 0.21 -15.12
N ARG A 127 16.42 1.50 -14.95
CA ARG A 127 16.64 2.08 -13.63
C ARG A 127 15.38 2.83 -13.22
N VAL A 128 14.91 2.58 -12.01
CA VAL A 128 13.71 3.21 -11.46
C VAL A 128 14.00 3.84 -10.12
N GLU A 129 13.20 4.82 -9.76
CA GLU A 129 13.19 5.45 -8.45
C GLU A 129 11.76 5.61 -7.95
N GLY A 130 11.55 5.40 -6.66
CA GLY A 130 10.24 5.55 -6.03
C GLY A 130 10.32 5.36 -4.52
N VAL A 131 9.17 5.46 -3.86
CA VAL A 131 9.08 5.19 -2.41
C VAL A 131 9.00 3.68 -2.19
N PRO A 132 9.92 3.06 -1.43
CA PRO A 132 9.80 1.65 -1.08
C PRO A 132 8.58 1.48 -0.17
N ARG A 133 7.59 0.75 -0.66
CA ARG A 133 6.40 0.37 0.10
C ARG A 133 6.52 -1.10 0.47
N ILE A 134 6.39 -1.38 1.75
CA ILE A 134 6.42 -2.75 2.31
C ILE A 134 4.98 -3.09 2.70
N TRP A 135 4.31 -3.89 1.89
CA TRP A 135 2.90 -4.23 2.10
C TRP A 135 2.58 -5.62 1.52
N PRO A 136 2.10 -6.58 2.34
CA PRO A 136 1.93 -7.96 1.91
C PRO A 136 0.57 -8.20 1.20
N GLU A 137 0.28 -7.46 0.13
CA GLU A 137 -1.00 -7.60 -0.59
C GLU A 137 -1.07 -8.92 -1.38
N HIS A 138 0.01 -9.26 -2.10
CA HIS A 138 0.04 -10.40 -3.03
C HIS A 138 1.25 -11.31 -2.78
N LEU A 139 1.26 -12.01 -1.64
CA LEU A 139 2.35 -12.95 -1.32
C LEU A 139 2.37 -14.21 -2.19
N VAL A 140 1.21 -14.63 -2.72
CA VAL A 140 1.06 -15.84 -3.57
C VAL A 140 0.03 -15.63 -4.69
N GLY A 141 0.18 -16.37 -5.80
CA GLY A 141 -0.79 -16.39 -6.90
C GLY A 141 -0.63 -15.30 -7.95
N GLY A 142 0.48 -14.56 -7.94
CA GLY A 142 0.79 -13.48 -8.87
C GLY A 142 1.10 -13.92 -10.31
N GLY A 143 1.16 -12.95 -11.22
CA GLY A 143 1.49 -13.09 -12.65
C GLY A 143 2.48 -12.03 -13.13
N ASP A 144 2.77 -11.98 -14.44
CA ASP A 144 3.81 -11.10 -14.99
C ASP A 144 3.66 -9.63 -14.62
N SER A 145 2.42 -9.10 -14.61
CA SER A 145 2.14 -7.71 -14.26
C SER A 145 2.09 -7.43 -12.77
N ASN A 146 1.93 -8.47 -11.97
CA ASN A 146 1.74 -8.39 -10.52
C ASN A 146 2.30 -9.68 -9.90
N PRO A 147 3.64 -9.85 -9.88
CA PRO A 147 4.25 -11.07 -9.38
C PRO A 147 3.98 -11.20 -7.88
N ASN A 148 4.27 -12.38 -7.31
CA ASN A 148 4.29 -12.48 -5.85
C ASN A 148 5.29 -11.45 -5.31
N HIS A 149 4.84 -10.59 -4.40
CA HIS A 149 5.65 -9.53 -3.84
C HIS A 149 5.16 -9.14 -2.45
N ALA A 150 6.09 -8.65 -1.63
CA ALA A 150 5.78 -7.86 -0.44
C ALA A 150 6.25 -6.40 -0.60
N LEU A 151 6.89 -6.09 -1.73
CA LEU A 151 7.56 -4.83 -1.98
C LEU A 151 7.11 -4.19 -3.28
N GLU A 152 6.96 -2.88 -3.21
CA GLU A 152 6.62 -2.04 -4.34
C GLU A 152 7.50 -0.78 -4.35
N LEU A 153 7.65 -0.16 -5.51
CA LEU A 153 7.95 1.26 -5.60
C LEU A 153 6.65 1.99 -5.88
N HIS A 154 6.00 2.43 -4.80
CA HIS A 154 4.68 3.04 -4.86
C HIS A 154 4.61 4.29 -3.94
N PRO A 155 4.57 5.50 -4.50
CA PRO A 155 4.58 5.80 -5.94
C PRO A 155 5.96 5.62 -6.57
N LEU A 156 5.96 5.23 -7.84
CA LEU A 156 7.11 5.37 -8.73
C LEU A 156 7.29 6.86 -9.06
N THR A 157 8.49 7.40 -8.84
CA THR A 157 8.80 8.82 -9.06
C THR A 157 9.54 9.06 -10.36
N ARG A 158 10.33 8.08 -10.82
CA ARG A 158 11.17 8.21 -12.00
C ARG A 158 11.46 6.86 -12.66
N LEU A 159 11.51 6.84 -13.98
CA LEU A 159 11.90 5.68 -14.78
C LEU A 159 12.90 6.08 -15.87
N GLN A 160 13.99 5.33 -15.99
CA GLN A 160 15.00 5.52 -17.02
C GLN A 160 15.14 4.27 -17.90
N HIS A 161 14.86 4.43 -19.19
CA HIS A 161 15.01 3.40 -20.22
C HIS A 161 16.00 3.88 -21.29
N GLY A 162 17.22 3.34 -21.25
CA GLY A 162 18.34 3.83 -22.05
C GLY A 162 18.68 5.28 -21.71
N SER A 163 18.63 6.17 -22.71
CA SER A 163 18.83 7.61 -22.54
C SER A 163 17.56 8.37 -22.17
N HIS A 164 16.38 7.75 -22.25
CA HIS A 164 15.11 8.41 -21.95
C HIS A 164 14.82 8.34 -20.46
N VAL A 165 14.35 9.46 -19.92
CA VAL A 165 13.96 9.62 -18.52
C VAL A 165 12.52 10.11 -18.48
N TYR A 166 11.70 9.41 -17.72
CA TYR A 166 10.31 9.73 -17.43
C TYR A 166 10.23 10.14 -15.96
N GLU A 167 9.72 11.33 -15.71
CA GLU A 167 9.52 11.88 -14.37
C GLU A 167 8.03 11.82 -14.02
N PHE A 168 7.70 11.26 -12.86
CA PHE A 168 6.33 11.06 -12.38
C PHE A 168 6.06 11.81 -11.08
N SER A 169 7.01 12.56 -10.55
CA SER A 169 6.85 13.29 -9.28
C SER A 169 5.65 14.23 -9.26
N ASP A 170 5.33 14.87 -10.40
CA ASP A 170 4.16 15.74 -10.51
C ASP A 170 2.83 14.96 -10.59
N PHE A 171 2.87 13.64 -10.84
CA PHE A 171 1.68 12.79 -10.85
C PHE A 171 1.31 12.32 -9.44
N ILE A 172 2.11 12.67 -8.43
CA ILE A 172 1.84 12.31 -7.04
C ILE A 172 1.02 13.43 -6.41
N TYR A 173 -0.30 13.25 -6.45
CA TYR A 173 -1.30 14.13 -5.85
C TYR A 173 -2.57 13.33 -5.51
N ALA A 174 -3.48 13.93 -4.74
CA ALA A 174 -4.79 13.37 -4.43
C ALA A 174 -5.82 13.83 -5.49
N PRO A 175 -6.16 13.04 -6.51
CA PRO A 175 -7.21 13.41 -7.46
C PRO A 175 -8.60 13.34 -6.81
N GLN A 176 -9.54 14.10 -7.38
CA GLN A 176 -10.95 13.97 -7.03
C GLN A 176 -11.48 12.59 -7.46
N GLY A 177 -12.29 11.98 -6.59
CA GLY A 177 -13.02 10.75 -6.90
C GLY A 177 -12.26 9.44 -6.69
N LEU A 178 -11.04 9.46 -6.14
CA LEU A 178 -10.43 8.24 -5.61
C LEU A 178 -11.18 7.83 -4.34
N GLU A 179 -11.76 6.63 -4.37
CA GLU A 179 -12.39 6.03 -3.20
C GLU A 179 -11.32 5.32 -2.35
N GLY A 180 -11.13 5.79 -1.12
CA GLY A 180 -10.32 5.07 -0.14
C GLY A 180 -11.10 3.94 0.53
N ILE A 181 -10.39 3.09 1.28
CA ILE A 181 -11.02 2.06 2.11
C ILE A 181 -11.90 2.68 3.21
N SER A 182 -12.85 1.91 3.70
CA SER A 182 -13.79 2.37 4.74
C SER A 182 -13.09 2.77 6.04
N GLU A 183 -13.66 3.72 6.79
CA GLU A 183 -13.17 4.14 8.12
C GLU A 183 -12.97 2.94 9.08
N LYS A 184 -13.86 1.93 8.99
CA LYS A 184 -13.73 0.70 9.78
C LYS A 184 -12.43 -0.04 9.44
N THR A 185 -12.10 -0.19 8.16
CA THR A 185 -10.86 -0.83 7.68
C THR A 185 -9.63 -0.01 8.05
N ILE A 186 -9.72 1.32 7.95
CA ILE A 186 -8.65 2.24 8.39
C ILE A 186 -8.34 2.00 9.87
N ARG A 187 -9.38 2.03 10.72
CA ARG A 187 -9.21 1.83 12.16
C ARG A 187 -8.58 0.47 12.47
N SER A 188 -9.12 -0.62 11.92
CA SER A 188 -8.56 -1.95 12.17
C SER A 188 -7.11 -2.08 11.68
N THR A 189 -6.77 -1.49 10.53
CA THR A 189 -5.40 -1.49 10.00
C THR A 189 -4.42 -0.71 10.89
N LEU A 190 -4.91 0.29 11.63
CA LEU A 190 -4.07 1.15 12.47
C LEU A 190 -4.03 0.75 13.95
N THR A 191 -5.03 0.03 14.44
CA THR A 191 -5.15 -0.30 15.87
C THR A 191 -5.08 -1.79 16.18
N ASP A 192 -5.39 -2.64 15.21
CA ASP A 192 -5.59 -4.07 15.46
C ASP A 192 -4.56 -4.94 14.73
N ILE A 193 -3.54 -4.33 14.12
CA ILE A 193 -2.46 -5.07 13.47
C ILE A 193 -1.38 -5.44 14.47
N ASP A 194 -0.85 -6.65 14.31
CA ASP A 194 0.35 -7.10 15.00
C ASP A 194 1.44 -7.36 13.96
N VAL A 195 2.60 -6.76 14.19
CA VAL A 195 3.78 -6.94 13.33
C VAL A 195 4.94 -7.33 14.22
N SER A 196 5.58 -8.43 13.88
CA SER A 196 6.81 -8.86 14.52
C SER A 196 7.91 -9.09 13.49
N VAL A 197 9.15 -9.00 13.95
CA VAL A 197 10.32 -9.24 13.12
C VAL A 197 11.31 -10.15 13.82
N MET A 198 12.05 -10.91 13.02
CA MET A 198 13.22 -11.66 13.45
C MET A 198 14.35 -11.46 12.44
N GLU A 199 15.50 -10.98 12.91
CA GLU A 199 16.71 -10.94 12.08
C GLU A 199 17.36 -12.31 12.07
N LYS A 200 17.68 -12.80 10.87
CA LYS A 200 18.31 -14.09 10.67
C LYS A 200 19.10 -14.11 9.38
N ASP A 201 20.38 -14.49 9.48
CA ASP A 201 21.27 -14.71 8.34
C ASP A 201 21.38 -13.50 7.36
N GLY A 202 21.18 -12.28 7.87
CA GLY A 202 21.21 -11.05 7.07
C GLY A 202 19.89 -10.67 6.40
N ASP A 203 18.82 -11.44 6.64
CA ASP A 203 17.45 -11.13 6.27
C ASP A 203 16.61 -10.79 7.52
N VAL A 204 15.49 -10.11 7.30
CA VAL A 204 14.48 -9.81 8.31
C VAL A 204 13.22 -10.56 7.92
N GLU A 205 12.89 -11.61 8.68
CA GLU A 205 11.62 -12.30 8.61
C GLU A 205 10.56 -11.40 9.27
N ILE A 206 9.46 -11.14 8.57
CA ILE A 206 8.37 -10.26 9.02
C ILE A 206 7.10 -11.10 9.07
N ALA A 207 6.50 -11.16 10.25
CA ALA A 207 5.16 -11.67 10.44
C ALA A 207 4.18 -10.51 10.57
N PHE A 208 3.12 -10.56 9.77
CA PHE A 208 2.10 -9.53 9.71
C PHE A 208 0.72 -10.18 9.92
N ASP A 209 0.15 -9.95 11.08
CA ASP A 209 -1.22 -10.34 11.40
C ASP A 209 -2.15 -9.13 11.28
N ALA A 210 -3.04 -9.22 10.30
CA ALA A 210 -4.12 -8.28 10.11
C ALA A 210 -5.28 -8.98 9.41
N GLY A 211 -6.50 -8.53 9.68
CA GLY A 211 -7.69 -8.96 8.94
C GLY A 211 -7.67 -8.50 7.47
N ASN A 212 -8.70 -7.74 7.08
CA ASN A 212 -8.72 -7.12 5.75
C ASN A 212 -7.78 -5.91 5.75
N ILE A 213 -6.75 -5.97 4.90
CA ILE A 213 -5.88 -4.84 4.58
C ILE A 213 -6.42 -4.08 3.37
N GLY A 214 -6.15 -2.78 3.34
CA GLY A 214 -6.47 -1.89 2.22
C GLY A 214 -5.27 -1.06 1.81
N ASN A 215 -5.33 -0.49 0.60
CA ASN A 215 -4.24 0.32 0.03
C ASN A 215 -4.43 1.80 0.36
N PHE A 216 -5.36 2.45 -0.33
CA PHE A 216 -5.62 3.88 -0.17
C PHE A 216 -6.63 4.18 0.93
N ALA A 217 -6.44 5.31 1.59
CA ALA A 217 -7.39 5.84 2.57
C ALA A 217 -7.43 7.36 2.51
N VAL A 218 -8.60 7.91 2.82
CA VAL A 218 -8.75 9.32 3.18
C VAL A 218 -8.77 9.40 4.70
N VAL A 219 -7.84 10.15 5.27
CA VAL A 219 -7.65 10.24 6.73
C VAL A 219 -7.42 11.67 7.20
N ASP A 220 -7.93 11.98 8.39
CA ASP A 220 -7.55 13.18 9.12
C ASP A 220 -6.17 12.98 9.76
N LEU A 221 -5.17 13.71 9.28
CA LEU A 221 -3.81 13.70 9.81
C LEU A 221 -3.59 14.86 10.77
N SER A 222 -2.77 14.63 11.80
CA SER A 222 -2.13 15.68 12.58
C SER A 222 -0.64 15.42 12.75
N PHE A 223 0.18 16.45 12.58
CA PHE A 223 1.63 16.37 12.78
C PHE A 223 2.22 17.71 13.23
N ASP A 224 3.39 17.66 13.86
CA ASP A 224 4.15 18.84 14.28
C ASP A 224 5.23 19.17 13.24
N THR A 225 5.40 20.44 12.87
CA THR A 225 6.42 20.84 11.89
C THR A 225 7.85 20.60 12.39
N SER A 226 8.05 20.56 13.71
CA SER A 226 9.34 20.26 14.33
C SER A 226 9.79 18.80 14.13
N SER A 227 8.88 17.87 13.80
CA SER A 227 9.25 16.49 13.48
C SER A 227 9.67 16.30 12.01
N ILE A 228 9.53 17.33 11.15
CA ILE A 228 9.84 17.25 9.71
C ILE A 228 11.35 17.13 9.47
N LYS A 229 11.76 15.91 9.13
CA LYS A 229 13.11 15.58 8.66
C LYS A 229 13.11 15.61 7.14
N GLN A 230 14.05 16.36 6.57
CA GLN A 230 14.32 16.28 5.13
C GLN A 230 15.34 15.17 4.93
N MET A 231 15.08 14.30 3.97
CA MET A 231 15.87 13.13 3.66
C MET A 231 16.04 13.06 2.14
N ASP A 232 16.89 12.17 1.66
CA ASP A 232 17.02 11.92 0.23
C ASP A 232 15.64 11.52 -0.34
N GLY A 233 15.27 12.16 -1.45
CA GLY A 233 13.98 11.95 -2.10
C GLY A 233 12.76 12.65 -1.49
N GLY A 234 12.82 13.21 -0.27
CA GLY A 234 11.61 13.77 0.34
C GLY A 234 11.69 14.18 1.80
N PHE A 235 10.55 14.02 2.47
CA PHE A 235 10.38 14.38 3.87
C PHE A 235 9.76 13.22 4.65
N ARG A 236 10.23 13.00 5.88
CA ARG A 236 9.63 12.10 6.87
C ARG A 236 9.29 12.89 8.12
N MET A 237 8.17 12.59 8.77
CA MET A 237 7.72 13.27 9.98
C MET A 237 6.85 12.36 10.84
N ASP A 238 6.84 12.60 12.15
CA ASP A 238 5.96 11.89 13.08
C ASP A 238 4.55 12.47 12.98
N GLY A 239 3.55 11.59 12.89
CA GLY A 239 2.14 11.99 12.74
C GLY A 239 1.18 11.12 13.54
N GLN A 240 -0.09 11.49 13.44
CA GLN A 240 -1.22 10.77 14.02
C GLN A 240 -2.40 10.82 13.05
N VAL A 241 -3.03 9.67 12.80
CA VAL A 241 -4.38 9.61 12.22
C VAL A 241 -5.39 9.86 13.32
N VAL A 242 -6.28 10.83 13.13
CA VAL A 242 -7.26 11.25 14.13
C VAL A 242 -8.60 10.54 13.87
N PHE A 243 -9.16 9.91 14.90
CA PHE A 243 -10.50 9.31 14.88
C PHE A 243 -11.43 10.18 15.74
N GLY A 244 -12.20 11.06 15.11
CA GLY A 244 -13.12 11.96 15.80
C GLY A 244 -12.40 12.96 16.72
N ARG A 245 -12.88 13.15 17.97
CA ARG A 245 -12.44 14.27 18.83
C ARG A 245 -11.28 13.98 19.79
N LYS A 246 -10.93 12.71 20.05
CA LYS A 246 -9.94 12.36 21.11
C LYS A 246 -9.09 11.12 20.83
N ASP A 247 -9.47 10.26 19.90
CA ASP A 247 -8.74 9.03 19.60
C ASP A 247 -7.85 9.23 18.37
N GLY A 248 -6.79 8.43 18.26
CA GLY A 248 -5.97 8.42 17.05
C GLY A 248 -4.81 7.43 17.13
N ALA A 249 -4.30 7.03 15.98
CA ALA A 249 -3.19 6.09 15.85
C ALA A 249 -1.92 6.82 15.44
N ARG A 250 -0.81 6.55 16.13
CA ARG A 250 0.50 7.10 15.77
C ARG A 250 1.03 6.43 14.52
N VAL A 251 1.58 7.23 13.63
CA VAL A 251 2.12 6.78 12.34
C VAL A 251 3.35 7.60 11.98
N SER A 252 4.22 7.01 11.16
CA SER A 252 5.21 7.77 10.41
C SER A 252 4.54 8.31 9.14
N LEU A 253 4.85 9.54 8.73
CA LEU A 253 4.38 10.11 7.47
C LEU A 253 5.57 10.37 6.56
N VAL A 254 5.43 10.02 5.28
CA VAL A 254 6.40 10.38 4.24
C VAL A 254 5.74 11.09 3.07
N THR A 255 6.48 11.99 2.43
CA THR A 255 6.08 12.61 1.17
C THR A 255 7.29 12.91 0.30
N ILE A 256 7.08 12.95 -1.01
CA ILE A 256 8.13 13.02 -2.03
C ILE A 256 8.47 14.47 -2.33
N ALA A 257 9.75 14.82 -2.37
CA ALA A 257 10.18 16.15 -2.78
C ALA A 257 9.77 16.42 -4.24
N GLY A 258 9.19 17.59 -4.51
CA GLY A 258 8.71 17.95 -5.85
C GLY A 258 7.26 17.53 -6.14
N SER A 259 6.71 16.56 -5.42
CA SER A 259 5.26 16.31 -5.43
C SER A 259 4.48 17.52 -4.90
N GLU A 260 3.18 17.55 -5.14
CA GLU A 260 2.32 18.64 -4.68
C GLU A 260 2.39 18.82 -3.16
N PHE A 261 2.18 17.74 -2.41
CA PHE A 261 2.26 17.79 -0.95
C PHE A 261 3.69 18.01 -0.45
N GLY A 262 4.70 17.45 -1.12
CA GLY A 262 6.10 17.69 -0.79
C GLY A 262 6.51 19.16 -0.90
N LYS A 263 6.00 19.88 -1.90
CA LYS A 263 6.17 21.34 -2.03
C LYS A 263 5.54 22.07 -0.83
N THR A 264 4.38 21.62 -0.35
CA THR A 264 3.72 22.17 0.85
C THR A 264 4.51 21.90 2.12
N VAL A 265 4.97 20.66 2.33
CA VAL A 265 5.80 20.29 3.50
C VAL A 265 7.11 21.07 3.53
N GLY A 266 7.75 21.28 2.37
CA GLY A 266 8.93 22.13 2.24
C GLY A 266 8.70 23.57 2.73
N LYS A 267 7.52 24.14 2.46
CA LYS A 267 7.12 25.46 2.98
C LYS A 267 6.80 25.42 4.48
N LEU A 268 6.08 24.39 4.95
CA LEU A 268 5.71 24.24 6.37
C LEU A 268 6.95 24.13 7.26
N LYS A 269 7.98 23.42 6.81
CA LYS A 269 9.27 23.30 7.51
C LYS A 269 9.95 24.67 7.76
N GLN A 270 9.73 25.64 6.87
CA GLN A 270 10.28 26.99 6.98
C GLN A 270 9.35 27.96 7.75
N GLY A 271 8.11 27.52 8.03
CA GLY A 271 7.07 28.34 8.62
C GLY A 271 7.14 28.45 10.15
N LYS A 272 6.24 29.27 10.71
CA LYS A 272 6.08 29.44 12.16
C LYS A 272 5.00 28.55 12.78
N ALA A 273 4.14 27.95 11.95
CA ALA A 273 3.09 27.05 12.41
C ALA A 273 3.74 25.80 13.02
N LYS A 274 3.33 25.43 14.23
CA LYS A 274 3.90 24.28 14.95
C LYS A 274 3.11 23.01 14.73
N LYS A 275 1.78 23.10 14.67
CA LYS A 275 0.90 21.94 14.49
C LYS A 275 0.04 22.13 13.26
N ASN A 276 -0.09 21.09 12.45
CA ASN A 276 -0.96 21.06 11.28
C ASN A 276 -1.96 19.92 11.39
N THR A 277 -3.09 20.12 10.72
CA THR A 277 -4.11 19.10 10.49
C THR A 277 -4.59 19.20 9.05
N LEU A 278 -4.79 18.07 8.39
CA LEU A 278 -5.40 18.02 7.05
C LEU A 278 -6.08 16.68 6.81
N GLU A 279 -7.16 16.68 6.03
CA GLU A 279 -7.72 15.48 5.43
C GLU A 279 -6.88 15.11 4.20
N ALA A 280 -6.31 13.92 4.17
CA ALA A 280 -5.32 13.53 3.18
C ALA A 280 -5.65 12.19 2.53
N LEU A 281 -5.39 12.07 1.23
CA LEU A 281 -5.23 10.78 0.59
C LEU A 281 -3.85 10.21 0.97
N VAL A 282 -3.86 9.01 1.51
CA VAL A 282 -2.67 8.28 1.93
C VAL A 282 -2.67 6.85 1.40
N LEU A 283 -1.47 6.27 1.36
CA LEU A 283 -1.25 4.85 1.10
C LEU A 283 -0.54 4.22 2.30
N PHE A 284 -1.01 3.06 2.73
CA PHE A 284 -0.39 2.31 3.83
C PHE A 284 0.90 1.60 3.42
N SER A 285 1.88 1.59 4.32
CA SER A 285 3.11 0.80 4.26
C SER A 285 3.53 0.41 5.67
N LEU A 286 4.28 -0.68 5.82
CA LEU A 286 5.09 -0.85 7.01
C LEU A 286 6.22 0.19 7.03
N ASP A 287 6.57 0.70 8.21
CA ASP A 287 7.61 1.70 8.42
C ASP A 287 9.00 1.05 8.40
N PRO A 288 9.85 1.34 7.39
CA PRO A 288 11.20 0.79 7.32
C PRO A 288 12.07 1.13 8.54
N VAL A 289 11.84 2.28 9.18
CA VAL A 289 12.58 2.70 10.38
C VAL A 289 12.20 1.84 11.58
N ALA A 290 10.89 1.64 11.81
CA ALA A 290 10.40 0.82 12.91
C ALA A 290 10.82 -0.64 12.75
N LEU A 291 10.68 -1.19 11.55
CA LEU A 291 11.11 -2.54 11.21
C LEU A 291 12.62 -2.72 11.40
N TYR A 292 13.44 -1.80 10.87
CA TYR A 292 14.90 -1.90 11.00
C TYR A 292 15.36 -1.84 12.45
N GLN A 293 14.76 -0.94 13.24
CA GLN A 293 15.12 -0.81 14.65
C GLN A 293 14.74 -2.06 15.44
N ALA A 294 13.53 -2.61 15.23
CA ALA A 294 13.13 -3.86 15.84
C ALA A 294 14.01 -5.06 15.41
N ALA A 295 14.41 -5.11 14.13
CA ALA A 295 15.31 -6.15 13.62
C ALA A 295 16.69 -6.09 14.29
N LYS A 296 17.23 -4.90 14.56
CA LYS A 296 18.48 -4.75 15.31
C LYS A 296 18.38 -5.25 16.76
N ASP A 297 17.21 -5.10 17.36
CA ASP A 297 16.94 -5.48 18.74
C ASP A 297 16.52 -6.96 18.87
N SER A 298 16.22 -7.63 17.74
CA SER A 298 15.79 -9.03 17.64
C SER A 298 16.83 -10.02 18.18
N HIS A 299 18.10 -9.87 17.79
CA HIS A 299 19.17 -10.83 18.11
C HIS A 299 18.78 -12.30 17.84
N GLY A 300 18.12 -12.58 16.71
CA GLY A 300 17.65 -13.91 16.34
C GLY A 300 16.38 -14.37 17.08
N LYS A 301 15.66 -13.46 17.74
CA LYS A 301 14.39 -13.72 18.39
C LYS A 301 13.30 -12.81 17.84
N GLU A 302 12.08 -13.31 17.85
CA GLU A 302 10.93 -12.51 17.47
C GLU A 302 10.75 -11.29 18.40
N VAL A 303 10.60 -10.12 17.80
CA VAL A 303 10.37 -8.85 18.50
C VAL A 303 9.20 -8.13 17.85
N ALA A 304 8.23 -7.72 18.68
CA ALA A 304 7.10 -6.92 18.24
C ALA A 304 7.55 -5.50 17.82
N VAL A 305 7.03 -5.03 16.68
CA VAL A 305 7.35 -3.73 16.11
C VAL A 305 6.40 -2.68 16.66
N GLN A 306 6.95 -1.65 17.29
CA GLN A 306 6.15 -0.55 17.84
C GLN A 306 5.87 0.51 16.77
N ASN A 307 4.60 0.89 16.61
CA ASN A 307 4.11 1.81 15.58
C ASN A 307 4.57 1.37 14.17
N PRO A 308 4.16 0.18 13.69
CA PRO A 308 4.72 -0.42 12.49
C PRO A 308 4.28 0.27 11.19
N ILE A 309 3.40 1.27 11.23
CA ILE A 309 2.80 1.89 10.04
C ILE A 309 3.45 3.22 9.66
N GLN A 310 3.80 3.31 8.39
CA GLN A 310 4.08 4.54 7.67
C GLN A 310 2.95 4.83 6.68
N LEU A 311 2.56 6.09 6.57
CA LEU A 311 1.64 6.59 5.55
C LEU A 311 2.40 7.39 4.51
N ILE A 312 2.23 7.03 3.24
CA ILE A 312 2.74 7.80 2.10
C ILE A 312 1.66 8.81 1.72
N VAL A 313 1.95 10.09 1.86
CA VAL A 313 0.95 11.17 1.71
C VAL A 313 1.00 11.75 0.31
N TYR A 314 -0.12 11.61 -0.41
CA TYR A 314 -0.29 12.08 -1.78
C TYR A 314 -0.70 13.54 -1.85
N GLY A 315 -1.61 13.97 -0.97
CA GLY A 315 -2.12 15.33 -0.97
C GLY A 315 -3.40 15.47 -0.17
N GLN A 316 -3.88 16.71 -0.09
CA GLN A 316 -5.16 17.03 0.52
C GLN A 316 -6.30 16.68 -0.45
N THR A 317 -7.38 16.11 0.03
CA THR A 317 -8.54 15.71 -0.81
C THR A 317 -9.35 16.91 -1.33
N ASP A 318 -9.30 18.04 -0.62
CA ASP A 318 -10.00 19.29 -0.98
C ASP A 318 -9.18 20.26 -1.85
N SER A 319 -7.96 19.92 -2.27
CA SER A 319 -7.17 20.82 -3.12
C SER A 319 -7.64 20.75 -4.57
N GLU A 320 -8.14 21.87 -5.11
CA GLU A 320 -8.43 22.00 -6.54
C GLU A 320 -7.12 21.90 -7.34
N ARG A 321 -6.99 20.86 -8.16
CA ARG A 321 -5.97 20.72 -9.20
C ARG A 321 -6.63 20.40 -10.55
#